data_AF-A0A0G1YD09-F1
#
_entry.id   AF-A0A0G1YD09-F1
#
_cell.length_a   1.000
_cell.length_b   1.000
_cell.length_c   1.000
_cell.angle_alpha   90.00
_cell.angle_beta   90.00
_cell.angle_gamma   90.00
#
_symmetry.space_group_name_H-M   'P 1'
#
loop_
_entity.id
_entity.type
_entity.pdbx_description
1 polymer ?
#
loop_
_entity_poly.entity_id
_entity_poly.type
_entity_poly.pdbx_seq_one_letter_code
_entity_poly.pdbx_strand_id
1 'polypeptide(L)'
;MRHPIQPLEKDTHGVLRFKRNEVVCYLLDNGPFDLNQLAMMVFSQEDREQFAQLIGYSLSGFNDLLPYVSDETKLMIQGILQGQTAHEAQLNCYRGELNSLRRPLRQLCYALFGTDPDQEADDGPYDNEG
;
A
#
# COMPACT_ATOMS: atom_id res chain seq x y z
N MET A 1 -9.61 5.75 3.38
CA MET A 1 -8.70 5.56 2.23
C MET A 1 -7.31 5.65 2.81
N ARG A 2 -6.45 4.68 2.51
CA ARG A 2 -5.13 4.59 3.11
C ARG A 2 -4.11 5.40 2.32
N HIS A 3 -3.20 6.11 2.98
CA HIS A 3 -2.14 6.89 2.30
C HIS A 3 -1.24 5.99 1.44
N PRO A 4 -0.80 6.47 0.27
CA PRO A 4 0.09 5.71 -0.62
C PRO A 4 1.49 5.59 -0.02
N ILE A 5 2.06 4.38 -0.07
CA ILE A 5 3.42 4.13 0.40
C ILE A 5 4.44 4.88 -0.47
N GLN A 6 5.40 5.55 0.18
CA GLN A 6 6.49 6.20 -0.53
C GLN A 6 7.44 5.16 -1.16
N PRO A 7 8.03 5.44 -2.34
CA PRO A 7 9.06 4.58 -2.93
C PRO A 7 10.24 4.37 -1.97
N LEU A 8 10.93 3.24 -2.10
CA LEU A 8 12.18 2.97 -1.36
C LEU A 8 13.39 3.24 -2.24
N GLU A 9 14.40 3.86 -1.66
CA GLU A 9 15.69 4.16 -2.28
C GLU A 9 16.82 3.69 -1.36
N LYS A 10 17.96 3.29 -1.94
CA LYS A 10 19.17 3.00 -1.14
C LYS A 10 19.93 4.28 -0.90
N ASP A 11 20.27 4.55 0.35
CA ASP A 11 21.17 5.65 0.70
C ASP A 11 22.63 5.35 0.33
N THR A 12 23.52 6.31 0.54
CA THR A 12 24.97 6.19 0.26
C THR A 12 25.66 5.07 1.05
N HIS A 13 25.02 4.56 2.10
CA HIS A 13 25.51 3.46 2.93
C HIS A 13 24.82 2.12 2.61
N GLY A 14 23.98 2.08 1.57
CA GLY A 14 23.25 0.89 1.15
C GLY A 14 22.03 0.57 2.01
N VAL A 15 21.63 1.48 2.91
CA VAL A 15 20.44 1.31 3.76
C VAL A 15 19.21 1.70 2.95
N LEU A 16 18.19 0.85 2.95
CA LEU A 16 16.91 1.17 2.34
C LEU A 16 16.18 2.23 3.17
N ARG A 17 15.81 3.34 2.54
CA ARG A 17 15.04 4.43 3.12
C ARG A 17 13.86 4.77 2.23
N PHE A 18 12.80 5.30 2.81
CA PHE A 18 11.73 5.88 2.02
C PHE A 18 12.23 7.13 1.30
N LYS A 19 11.71 7.37 0.10
CA LYS A 19 11.99 8.58 -0.67
C LYS A 19 11.42 9.77 0.09
N ARG A 20 12.32 10.62 0.58
CA ARG A 20 11.95 11.81 1.34
C ARG A 20 11.33 12.88 0.45
N ASN A 21 10.41 13.65 1.03
CA ASN A 21 9.86 14.86 0.45
C ASN A 21 10.61 16.06 1.03
N GLU A 22 11.38 16.74 0.18
CA GLU A 22 12.22 17.88 0.60
C GLU A 22 11.41 19.02 1.24
N VAL A 23 10.16 19.23 0.82
CA VAL A 23 9.29 20.26 1.43
C VAL A 23 8.89 19.85 2.85
N VAL A 24 8.55 18.59 3.07
CA VAL A 24 8.17 18.07 4.39
C VAL A 24 9.39 18.08 5.33
N CYS A 25 10.56 17.68 4.83
CA CYS A 25 11.82 17.80 5.59
C CYS A 25 12.11 19.26 5.95
N TYR A 26 12.02 20.18 4.98
CA TYR A 26 12.24 21.60 5.23
C TYR A 26 11.29 22.18 6.30
N LEU A 27 10.01 21.81 6.25
CA LEU A 27 9.01 22.23 7.24
C LEU A 27 9.27 21.65 8.63
N LEU A 28 9.79 20.43 8.72
CA LEU A 28 10.18 19.82 10.00
C LEU A 28 11.44 20.49 10.56
N ASP A 29 12.45 20.72 9.72
CA ASP A 29 13.75 21.26 10.12
C ASP A 29 13.68 22.76 10.50
N ASN A 30 12.74 23.51 9.89
CA ASN A 30 12.56 24.95 10.12
C ASN A 30 11.25 25.28 10.85
N GLY A 31 10.48 24.25 11.23
CA GLY A 31 9.18 24.40 11.86
C GLY A 31 9.27 24.70 13.35
N PRO A 32 8.16 25.15 13.96
CA PRO A 32 8.07 25.33 15.40
C PRO A 32 7.92 24.01 16.17
N PHE A 33 7.75 22.88 15.47
CA PHE A 33 7.48 21.57 16.05
C PHE A 33 8.52 20.53 15.65
N ASP A 34 9.09 19.83 16.61
CA ASP A 34 9.99 18.69 16.41
C ASP A 34 9.25 17.33 16.43
N LEU A 35 9.98 16.25 16.13
CA LEU A 35 9.42 14.89 16.14
C LEU A 35 8.84 14.48 17.49
N ASN A 36 9.44 14.93 18.61
CA ASN A 36 8.97 14.58 19.95
C ASN A 36 7.66 15.30 20.27
N GLN A 37 7.52 16.54 19.83
CA GLN A 37 6.30 17.34 19.98
C GLN A 37 5.17 16.75 19.13
N LEU A 38 5.44 16.38 17.87
CA LEU A 38 4.46 15.71 17.01
C LEU A 38 4.05 14.34 17.55
N ALA A 39 4.95 13.62 18.25
CA ALA A 39 4.63 12.35 18.90
C ALA A 39 3.57 12.48 20.00
N MET A 40 3.55 13.61 20.72
CA MET A 40 2.58 13.88 21.81
C MET A 40 1.23 14.41 21.32
N MET A 41 1.14 14.87 20.07
CA MET A 41 -0.12 15.36 19.50
C MET A 41 -1.06 14.21 19.12
N VAL A 42 -2.32 14.51 18.85
CA VAL A 42 -3.32 13.49 18.46
C VAL A 42 -3.37 13.40 16.93
N PHE A 43 -2.60 12.48 16.37
CA PHE A 43 -2.69 12.07 14.97
C PHE A 43 -3.09 10.62 14.84
N SER A 44 -3.75 10.28 13.74
CA SER A 44 -4.04 8.88 13.41
C SER A 44 -2.71 8.12 13.21
N GLN A 45 -2.74 6.81 13.45
CA GLN A 45 -1.56 5.99 13.22
C GLN A 45 -1.12 6.02 11.75
N GLU A 46 -2.09 6.04 10.83
CA GLU A 46 -1.86 6.10 9.39
C GLU A 46 -1.11 7.38 8.98
N ASP A 47 -1.49 8.53 9.54
CA ASP A 47 -0.82 9.80 9.26
C ASP A 47 0.61 9.81 9.81
N ARG A 48 0.85 9.18 10.97
CA ARG A 48 2.22 9.06 11.53
C ARG A 48 3.10 8.17 10.67
N GLU A 49 2.57 7.05 10.19
CA GLU A 49 3.27 6.15 9.28
C GLU A 49 3.62 6.87 7.97
N GLN A 50 2.68 7.63 7.41
CA GLN A 50 2.93 8.38 6.19
C GLN A 50 3.93 9.52 6.40
N PHE A 51 3.83 10.24 7.51
CA PHE A 51 4.78 11.29 7.84
C PHE A 51 6.20 10.74 8.00
N ALA A 52 6.36 9.60 8.67
CA ALA A 52 7.65 8.92 8.80
C ALA A 52 8.25 8.54 7.42
N GLN A 53 7.42 8.03 6.51
CA GLN A 53 7.85 7.74 5.14
C GLN A 53 8.28 9.02 4.40
N LEU A 54 7.52 10.11 4.51
CA LEU A 54 7.80 11.39 3.84
C LEU A 54 9.07 12.08 4.34
N ILE A 55 9.49 11.86 5.58
CA ILE A 55 10.77 12.38 6.10
C ILE A 55 11.97 11.47 5.77
N GLY A 56 11.74 10.35 5.08
CA GLY A 56 12.78 9.43 4.63
C GLY A 56 13.32 8.50 5.70
N TYR A 57 12.44 8.02 6.60
CA TYR A 57 12.82 7.05 7.63
C TYR A 57 13.42 5.78 6.99
N SER A 58 14.36 5.15 7.70
CA SER A 58 14.94 3.89 7.22
C SER A 58 13.93 2.75 7.34
N LEU A 59 13.99 1.81 6.40
CA LEU A 59 13.14 0.62 6.42
C LEU A 59 13.42 -0.24 7.66
N SER A 60 14.68 -0.34 8.07
CA SER A 60 15.06 -1.07 9.30
C SER A 60 14.49 -0.41 10.55
N GLY A 61 14.60 0.91 10.67
CA GLY A 61 14.00 1.65 11.81
C GLY A 61 12.47 1.63 11.77
N PHE A 62 11.88 1.66 10.58
CA PHE A 62 10.43 1.49 10.41
C PHE A 62 9.98 0.09 10.82
N ASN A 63 10.80 -0.93 10.56
CA ASN A 63 10.58 -2.28 11.04
C ASN A 63 10.81 -2.39 12.57
N ASP A 64 11.71 -1.64 13.19
CA ASP A 64 11.85 -1.72 14.66
C ASP A 64 10.64 -1.10 15.40
N LEU A 65 9.80 -0.32 14.69
CA LEU A 65 8.48 0.15 15.14
C LEU A 65 7.34 -0.87 14.87
N LEU A 66 7.69 -2.12 14.52
CA LEU A 66 6.80 -3.21 14.02
C LEU A 66 5.61 -3.67 14.87
N PRO A 67 5.45 -3.43 16.19
CA PRO A 67 4.25 -3.94 16.88
C PRO A 67 2.94 -3.36 16.33
N TYR A 68 3.01 -2.29 15.53
CA TYR A 68 1.86 -1.53 15.07
C TYR A 68 1.70 -1.49 13.54
N VAL A 69 2.72 -1.86 12.76
CA VAL A 69 2.65 -1.76 11.29
C VAL A 69 1.71 -2.83 10.73
N SER A 70 0.78 -2.40 9.85
CA SER A 70 -0.20 -3.32 9.27
C SER A 70 0.40 -4.35 8.31
N ASP A 71 -0.33 -5.44 8.12
CA ASP A 71 0.12 -6.54 7.27
C ASP A 71 0.20 -6.16 5.78
N GLU A 72 -0.66 -5.26 5.29
CA GLU A 72 -0.57 -4.68 3.94
C GLU A 72 0.77 -3.95 3.69
N THR A 73 1.22 -3.15 4.67
CA THR A 73 2.48 -2.41 4.59
C THR A 73 3.66 -3.38 4.48
N LYS A 74 3.63 -4.48 5.24
CA LYS A 74 4.66 -5.54 5.18
C LYS A 74 4.68 -6.23 3.82
N LEU A 75 3.50 -6.56 3.27
CA LEU A 75 3.37 -7.18 1.96
C LEU A 75 3.90 -6.27 0.85
N MET A 76 3.60 -4.96 0.91
CA MET A 76 4.11 -3.99 -0.04
C MET A 76 5.64 -3.84 0.04
N ILE A 77 6.20 -3.77 1.25
CA ILE A 77 7.65 -3.76 1.45
C ILE A 77 8.30 -5.02 0.84
N GLN A 78 7.72 -6.20 1.06
CA GLN A 78 8.21 -7.44 0.46
C GLN A 78 8.17 -7.41 -1.07
N GLY A 79 7.10 -6.88 -1.66
CA GLY A 79 7.01 -6.69 -3.11
C GLY A 79 8.12 -5.77 -3.65
N ILE A 80 8.38 -4.64 -2.96
CA ILE A 80 9.44 -3.72 -3.35
C ILE A 80 10.83 -4.34 -3.21
N LEU A 81 11.07 -5.12 -2.15
CA LEU A 81 12.31 -5.90 -1.99
C LEU A 81 12.52 -6.94 -3.10
N GLN A 82 11.44 -7.46 -3.68
CA GLN A 82 11.46 -8.36 -4.83
C GLN A 82 11.62 -7.61 -6.17
N GLY A 83 11.82 -6.30 -6.14
CA GLY A 83 12.07 -5.47 -7.32
C GLY A 83 10.81 -4.85 -7.95
N GLN A 84 9.65 -4.96 -7.31
CA GLN A 84 8.43 -4.29 -7.77
C GLN A 84 8.50 -2.79 -7.46
N THR A 85 7.86 -1.98 -8.28
CA THR A 85 7.60 -0.58 -7.91
C THR A 85 6.56 -0.53 -6.79
N ALA A 86 6.54 0.56 -6.01
CA ALA A 86 5.53 0.74 -4.95
C ALA A 86 4.09 0.63 -5.49
N HIS A 87 3.85 1.15 -6.69
CA HIS A 87 2.55 1.07 -7.35
C HIS A 87 2.18 -0.37 -7.76
N GLU A 88 3.12 -1.15 -8.27
CA GLU A 88 2.88 -2.57 -8.60
C GLU A 88 2.61 -3.41 -7.35
N ALA A 89 3.38 -3.17 -6.27
CA ALA A 89 3.17 -3.84 -5.01
C ALA A 89 1.77 -3.54 -4.43
N GLN A 90 1.34 -2.28 -4.52
CA GLN A 90 0.01 -1.84 -4.10
C GLN A 90 -1.11 -2.48 -4.95
N LEU A 91 -0.96 -2.49 -6.28
CA LEU A 91 -1.90 -3.15 -7.18
C LEU A 91 -2.04 -4.65 -6.89
N ASN A 92 -0.92 -5.32 -6.61
CA ASN A 92 -0.92 -6.74 -6.27
C ASN A 92 -1.63 -7.00 -4.94
N CYS A 93 -1.45 -6.13 -3.94
CA CYS A 93 -2.16 -6.23 -2.67
C CYS A 93 -3.69 -6.11 -2.86
N TYR A 94 -4.14 -5.07 -3.56
CA TYR A 94 -5.58 -4.88 -3.83
C TYR A 94 -6.18 -6.00 -4.68
N ARG A 95 -5.44 -6.54 -5.66
CA ARG A 95 -5.86 -7.73 -6.40
C ARG A 95 -6.01 -8.96 -5.48
N GLY A 96 -5.12 -9.11 -4.51
CA GLY A 96 -5.19 -10.16 -3.49
C GLY A 96 -6.46 -10.06 -2.66
N GLU A 97 -6.79 -8.88 -2.14
CA GLU A 97 -8.03 -8.61 -1.39
C GLU A 97 -9.29 -8.83 -2.23
N LEU A 98 -9.32 -8.31 -3.45
CA LEU A 98 -10.45 -8.54 -4.36
C LEU A 98 -10.64 -10.04 -4.63
N ASN A 99 -9.56 -10.80 -4.81
CA ASN A 99 -9.63 -12.24 -5.00
C ASN A 99 -10.09 -12.98 -3.74
N SER A 100 -9.67 -12.54 -2.56
CA SER A 100 -10.06 -13.15 -1.29
C SER A 100 -11.54 -12.93 -0.98
N LEU A 101 -12.13 -11.83 -1.45
CA LEU A 101 -13.57 -11.53 -1.36
C LEU A 101 -14.38 -12.18 -2.48
N ARG A 102 -13.85 -12.19 -3.71
CA ARG A 102 -14.54 -12.77 -4.88
C ARG A 102 -14.78 -14.26 -4.72
N ARG A 103 -13.84 -15.01 -4.14
CA ARG A 103 -13.94 -16.46 -3.94
C ARG A 103 -15.14 -16.87 -3.06
N PRO A 104 -15.32 -16.35 -1.83
CA PRO A 104 -16.49 -16.67 -1.00
C PRO A 104 -17.80 -16.11 -1.58
N LEU A 105 -17.78 -14.92 -2.21
CA LEU A 105 -18.97 -14.40 -2.88
C LEU A 105 -19.43 -15.31 -4.02
N ARG A 106 -18.50 -15.86 -4.82
CA ARG A 106 -18.81 -16.81 -5.88
C ARG A 106 -19.44 -18.09 -5.33
N GLN A 107 -18.90 -18.63 -4.23
CA GLN A 107 -19.49 -19.80 -3.57
C GLN A 107 -20.92 -19.52 -3.10
N LEU A 108 -21.18 -18.33 -2.55
CA LEU A 108 -22.50 -17.92 -2.11
C LEU A 108 -23.47 -17.75 -3.30
N CYS A 109 -23.03 -17.09 -4.37
CA CYS A 109 -23.83 -16.91 -5.59
C CYS A 109 -24.19 -18.25 -6.23
N TYR A 110 -23.24 -19.18 -6.34
CA TYR A 110 -23.51 -20.53 -6.84
C TYR A 110 -24.51 -21.28 -5.95
N ALA A 111 -24.37 -21.17 -4.61
CA ALA A 111 -25.29 -21.79 -3.67
C ALA A 111 -26.72 -21.21 -3.73
N LEU A 112 -26.85 -19.90 -4.01
CA LEU A 112 -28.14 -19.21 -4.05
C LEU A 112 -28.86 -19.30 -5.41
N PHE A 113 -28.11 -19.20 -6.51
CA PHE A 113 -28.68 -19.06 -7.85
C PHE A 113 -28.36 -20.24 -8.78
N GLY A 114 -27.54 -21.20 -8.33
CA GLY A 114 -27.16 -22.39 -9.11
C GLY A 114 -26.38 -22.07 -10.39
N THR A 115 -25.91 -20.83 -10.54
CA THR A 115 -25.20 -20.32 -11.73
C THR A 115 -23.82 -19.86 -11.31
N ASP A 116 -22.81 -20.21 -12.10
CA ASP A 116 -21.47 -19.64 -11.93
C ASP A 116 -21.45 -18.25 -12.59
N PRO A 117 -21.19 -17.17 -11.85
CA PRO A 117 -21.21 -15.80 -12.41
C PRO A 117 -20.18 -15.56 -13.53
N ASP A 118 -19.22 -16.47 -13.72
CA ASP A 118 -18.23 -16.42 -14.80
C ASP A 118 -18.57 -17.36 -15.99
N GLN A 119 -19.71 -18.08 -15.97
CA GLN A 119 -20.26 -18.66 -17.20
C GLN A 119 -20.79 -17.50 -18.05
N GLU A 120 -19.99 -17.12 -19.04
CA GLU A 120 -20.15 -15.95 -19.90
C GLU A 120 -21.60 -15.60 -20.22
N ALA A 121 -21.90 -14.30 -20.16
CA ALA A 121 -22.83 -13.72 -21.11
C ALA A 121 -22.32 -14.12 -22.50
N ASP A 122 -23.06 -15.04 -23.13
CA ASP A 122 -22.96 -15.38 -24.55
C ASP A 122 -23.15 -14.09 -25.36
N ASP A 123 -22.08 -13.31 -25.49
CA ASP A 123 -21.97 -12.27 -26.50
C ASP A 123 -21.91 -13.00 -27.82
N GLY A 124 -23.11 -13.24 -28.38
CA GLY A 124 -23.31 -13.82 -29.69
C GLY A 124 -22.40 -13.16 -30.73
N PRO A 125 -22.05 -13.88 -31.81
CA PRO A 125 -21.05 -13.43 -32.76
C PRO A 125 -21.44 -12.03 -33.25
N TYR A 126 -20.51 -11.08 -33.11
CA TYR A 126 -20.62 -9.78 -33.77
C TYR A 126 -20.68 -10.05 -35.27
N ASP A 127 -21.90 -10.12 -35.82
CA ASP A 127 -22.15 -10.13 -37.25
C ASP A 127 -21.62 -8.81 -37.82
N ASN A 128 -20.43 -8.89 -38.38
CA ASN A 128 -19.79 -7.84 -39.13
C ASN A 128 -20.09 -8.11 -40.61
N GLU A 129 -21.29 -7.76 -41.06
CA GLU A 129 -21.63 -7.77 -42.49
C GLU A 129 -21.59 -6.34 -43.06
N GLY A 130 -20.55 -6.13 -43.87
CA GLY A 130 -20.53 -5.50 -45.21
C GLY A 130 -21.54 -4.43 -45.57
#